data_AF-A0A1E7EK48-F1
#
_entry.id   AF-A0A1E7EK48-F1
#
_cell.length_a   1.000
_cell.length_b   1.000
_cell.length_c   1.000
_cell.angle_alpha   90.00
_cell.angle_beta   90.00
_cell.angle_gamma   90.00
#
_symmetry.space_group_name_H-M   'P 1'
#
loop_
_entity.id
_entity.type
_entity.pdbx_description
1 polymer ?
#
loop_
_entity_poly.entity_id
_entity_poly.type
_entity_poly.pdbx_seq_one_letter_code
_entity_poly.pdbx_strand_id
1 'polypeptide(L)'
;MSPKCAWVHYSAVFQSSVGCPLSMCHLSQHQLHDLQKKYIPTLLNKIGVARTHAQVLVFGPRSYGGIGCNNLCIKQGLDAVQNLIRQLRTPGYGKQLATILLRTSQNASGLSKSLLQYPLIRAPHLEGHHHVHIQRYLAKHKASLEIECIPEPTYERPGDAYIMDVVCEPETETEMDRTRLKYYTNAEKSIKSTIAKAI
;
A
#
# COMPACT_ATOMS: atom_id res chain seq x y z
N MET A 1 17.55 30.22 -10.42
CA MET A 1 17.24 28.89 -11.02
C MET A 1 16.10 29.07 -12.01
N SER A 2 16.35 28.80 -13.30
CA SER A 2 15.35 28.92 -14.38
C SER A 2 14.17 27.95 -14.15
N PRO A 3 12.92 28.27 -14.57
CA PRO A 3 11.78 27.36 -14.51
C PRO A 3 12.06 25.97 -15.06
N LYS A 4 12.79 25.88 -16.19
CA LYS A 4 13.20 24.60 -16.79
C LYS A 4 14.13 23.81 -15.87
N CYS A 5 15.10 24.49 -15.27
CA CYS A 5 16.04 23.88 -14.34
C CYS A 5 15.34 23.41 -13.05
N ALA A 6 14.35 24.16 -12.56
CA ALA A 6 13.50 23.76 -11.44
C ALA A 6 12.70 22.49 -11.73
N TRP A 7 12.12 22.40 -12.93
CA TRP A 7 11.42 21.19 -13.35
C TRP A 7 12.35 19.97 -13.45
N VAL A 8 13.52 20.13 -14.07
CA VAL A 8 14.52 19.05 -14.20
C VAL A 8 14.99 18.57 -12.82
N HIS A 9 15.27 19.50 -11.90
CA HIS A 9 15.66 19.14 -10.54
C HIS A 9 14.56 18.36 -9.81
N TYR A 10 13.29 18.75 -9.97
CA TYR A 10 12.17 18.01 -9.42
C TYR A 10 12.08 16.58 -9.99
N SER A 11 12.10 16.43 -11.31
CA SER A 11 11.87 15.14 -11.95
C SER A 11 13.07 14.19 -11.84
N ALA A 12 14.30 14.70 -11.99
CA ALA A 12 15.49 13.85 -12.05
C ALA A 12 16.12 13.61 -10.67
N VAL A 13 16.06 14.60 -9.77
CA VAL A 13 16.75 14.53 -8.47
C VAL A 13 15.76 14.21 -7.36
N PHE A 14 14.78 15.09 -7.13
CA PHE A 14 13.85 14.93 -6.01
C PHE A 14 13.03 13.64 -6.14
N GLN A 15 12.36 13.44 -7.27
CA GLN A 15 11.52 12.26 -7.48
C GLN A 15 12.30 10.95 -7.44
N SER A 16 13.53 10.92 -7.97
CA SER A 16 14.39 9.73 -7.92
C SER A 16 14.87 9.45 -6.50
N SER A 17 15.29 10.51 -5.78
CA SER A 17 15.77 10.42 -4.40
C SER A 17 14.69 9.95 -3.43
N VAL A 18 13.46 10.44 -3.57
CA VAL A 18 12.34 9.96 -2.74
C VAL A 18 11.75 8.66 -3.27
N GLY A 19 11.72 8.44 -4.59
CA GLY A 19 11.07 7.28 -5.20
C GLY A 19 11.73 5.95 -4.86
N CYS A 20 13.06 5.89 -4.91
CA CYS A 20 13.82 4.67 -4.60
C CYS A 20 13.52 4.09 -3.20
N PRO A 21 13.60 4.87 -2.10
CA PRO A 21 13.24 4.35 -0.78
C PRO A 21 11.72 4.13 -0.64
N LEU A 22 10.89 4.95 -1.29
CA LEU A 22 9.43 4.83 -1.18
C LEU A 22 8.88 3.49 -1.68
N SER A 23 9.56 2.81 -2.61
CA SER A 23 9.15 1.49 -3.10
C SER A 23 9.24 0.38 -2.05
N MET A 24 10.01 0.59 -0.99
CA MET A 24 10.23 -0.36 0.11
C MET A 24 9.63 0.11 1.45
N CYS A 25 9.23 1.38 1.53
CA CYS A 25 8.66 1.98 2.74
C CYS A 25 7.12 1.94 2.72
N HIS A 26 6.52 2.04 3.91
CA HIS A 26 5.06 2.02 4.11
C HIS A 26 4.65 3.26 4.91
N LEU A 27 4.79 4.43 4.29
CA LEU A 27 4.49 5.70 4.94
C LEU A 27 2.99 5.97 4.87
N SER A 28 2.46 6.64 5.88
CA SER A 28 1.05 7.02 5.84
C SER A 28 0.80 8.11 4.79
N GLN A 29 -0.44 8.17 4.29
CA GLN A 29 -0.89 9.24 3.40
C GLN A 29 -0.57 10.63 3.97
N HIS A 30 -0.69 10.80 5.29
CA HIS A 30 -0.40 12.06 5.99
C HIS A 30 1.09 12.39 5.92
N GLN A 31 1.96 11.44 6.23
CA GLN A 31 3.42 11.64 6.18
C GLN A 31 3.89 12.00 4.77
N LEU A 32 3.36 11.33 3.75
CA LEU A 32 3.66 11.63 2.35
C LEU A 32 3.13 13.00 1.94
N HIS A 33 1.92 13.34 2.35
CA HIS A 33 1.34 14.66 2.09
C HIS A 33 2.17 15.78 2.74
N ASP A 34 2.62 15.61 3.97
CA ASP A 34 3.47 16.59 4.66
C ASP A 34 4.82 16.78 3.95
N LEU A 35 5.40 15.69 3.44
CA LEU A 35 6.64 15.75 2.66
C LEU A 35 6.42 16.53 1.37
N GLN A 36 5.32 16.27 0.66
CA GLN A 36 4.96 17.01 -0.56
C GLN A 36 4.65 18.49 -0.29
N LYS A 37 3.95 18.79 0.81
CA LYS A 37 3.55 20.14 1.21
C LYS A 37 4.75 21.06 1.41
N LYS A 38 5.92 20.53 1.79
CA LYS A 38 7.16 21.32 1.94
C LYS A 38 7.81 21.65 0.59
N TYR A 39 7.82 20.70 -0.35
CA TYR A 39 8.56 20.85 -1.60
C TYR A 39 7.73 21.49 -2.72
N ILE A 40 6.48 21.04 -2.90
CA ILE A 40 5.64 21.40 -4.05
C ILE A 40 5.39 22.90 -4.16
N PRO A 41 5.05 23.65 -3.10
CA PRO A 41 4.85 25.10 -3.21
C PRO A 41 6.10 25.85 -3.69
N THR A 42 7.27 25.42 -3.23
CA THR A 42 8.55 25.99 -3.66
C THR A 42 8.80 25.72 -5.14
N LEU A 43 8.53 24.50 -5.61
CA LEU A 43 8.60 24.16 -7.03
C LEU A 43 7.65 25.03 -7.85
N LEU A 44 6.37 25.11 -7.48
CA LEU A 44 5.33 25.87 -8.20
C LEU A 44 5.70 27.35 -8.35
N ASN A 45 6.18 27.97 -7.27
CA ASN A 45 6.66 29.35 -7.31
C ASN A 45 7.86 29.52 -8.26
N LYS A 46 8.77 28.54 -8.35
CA LYS A 46 9.93 28.60 -9.25
C LYS A 46 9.60 28.37 -10.72
N ILE A 47 8.55 27.61 -11.02
CA ILE A 47 8.08 27.39 -12.39
C ILE A 47 7.06 28.42 -12.87
N GLY A 48 6.70 29.41 -12.03
CA GLY A 48 5.81 30.52 -12.40
C GLY A 48 4.32 30.18 -12.34
N VAL A 49 3.92 29.17 -11.58
CA VAL A 49 2.51 28.79 -11.41
C VAL A 49 1.86 29.70 -10.38
N ALA A 50 0.65 30.18 -10.68
CA ALA A 50 -0.12 31.03 -9.79
C ALA A 50 -0.46 30.31 -8.47
N ARG A 51 -0.47 31.04 -7.35
CA ARG A 51 -0.84 30.51 -6.03
C ARG A 51 -2.29 30.02 -5.94
N THR A 52 -3.16 30.59 -6.78
CA THR A 52 -4.58 30.22 -6.90
C THR A 52 -4.81 28.96 -7.74
N HIS A 53 -3.75 28.38 -8.32
CA HIS A 53 -3.89 27.19 -9.14
C HIS A 53 -4.40 26.01 -8.31
N ALA A 54 -5.41 25.31 -8.84
CA ALA A 54 -6.06 24.23 -8.12
C ALA A 54 -5.08 23.07 -7.83
N GLN A 55 -5.01 22.62 -6.58
CA GLN A 55 -4.09 21.55 -6.16
C GLN A 55 -4.34 20.23 -6.90
N VAL A 56 -5.58 19.96 -7.30
CA VAL A 56 -5.94 18.78 -8.10
C VAL A 56 -5.24 18.79 -9.46
N LEU A 57 -5.12 19.97 -10.09
CA LEU A 57 -4.44 20.12 -11.38
C LEU A 57 -2.91 20.01 -11.25
N VAL A 58 -2.34 20.29 -10.08
CA VAL A 58 -0.89 20.11 -9.84
C VAL A 58 -0.48 18.65 -10.06
N PHE A 59 -1.24 17.71 -9.51
CA PHE A 59 -1.00 16.28 -9.66
C PHE A 59 -1.71 15.65 -10.86
N GLY A 60 -2.45 16.47 -11.62
CA GLY A 60 -3.17 16.03 -12.80
C GLY A 60 -2.25 15.77 -13.99
N PRO A 61 -2.66 14.90 -14.91
CA PRO A 61 -1.93 14.63 -16.15
C PRO A 61 -1.88 15.86 -17.07
N ARG A 62 -0.74 16.03 -17.76
CA ARG A 62 -0.52 17.15 -18.69
C ARG A 62 -1.45 17.17 -19.89
N SER A 63 -1.87 16.00 -20.36
CA SER A 63 -2.82 15.85 -21.47
C SER A 63 -4.19 16.45 -21.17
N TYR A 64 -4.55 16.62 -19.89
CA TYR A 64 -5.81 17.21 -19.44
C TYR A 64 -5.61 18.57 -18.76
N GLY A 65 -4.51 19.27 -19.08
CA GLY A 65 -4.23 20.61 -18.53
C GLY A 65 -3.65 20.63 -17.10
N GLY A 66 -3.25 19.47 -16.56
CA GLY A 66 -2.52 19.40 -15.31
C GLY A 66 -1.03 19.73 -15.45
N ILE A 67 -0.35 19.96 -14.32
CA ILE A 67 1.09 20.27 -14.30
C ILE A 67 1.93 19.00 -14.49
N GLY A 68 1.40 17.85 -14.05
CA GLY A 68 2.09 16.55 -14.11
C GLY A 68 3.06 16.30 -12.96
N CYS A 69 2.86 16.89 -11.79
CA CYS A 69 3.59 16.50 -10.59
C CYS A 69 3.15 15.09 -10.14
N ASN A 70 4.08 14.26 -9.72
CA ASN A 70 3.76 12.92 -9.19
C ASN A 70 3.25 13.03 -7.76
N ASN A 71 2.08 12.46 -7.50
CA ASN A 71 1.57 12.28 -6.14
C ASN A 71 2.38 11.16 -5.45
N LEU A 72 3.10 11.47 -4.37
CA LEU A 72 3.95 10.50 -3.68
C LEU A 72 3.17 9.31 -3.12
N CYS A 73 1.89 9.49 -2.82
CA CYS A 73 1.05 8.42 -2.31
C CYS A 73 0.70 7.40 -3.39
N ILE A 74 0.46 7.90 -4.61
CA ILE A 74 0.26 7.04 -5.78
C ILE A 74 1.59 6.40 -6.15
N LYS A 75 2.68 7.18 -6.16
CA LYS A 75 4.00 6.71 -6.51
C LYS A 75 4.50 5.59 -5.57
N GLN A 76 4.33 5.75 -4.26
CA GLN A 76 4.72 4.71 -3.28
C GLN A 76 4.03 3.37 -3.58
N GLY A 77 2.70 3.38 -3.73
CA GLY A 77 1.97 2.13 -3.97
C GLY A 77 2.27 1.52 -5.33
N LEU A 78 2.39 2.35 -6.37
CA LEU A 78 2.77 1.90 -7.71
C LEU A 78 4.17 1.28 -7.73
N ASP A 79 5.14 1.95 -7.11
CA ASP A 79 6.53 1.49 -7.05
C ASP A 79 6.63 0.20 -6.21
N ALA A 80 5.86 0.06 -5.13
CA ALA A 80 5.80 -1.17 -4.32
C ALA A 80 5.26 -2.36 -5.15
N VAL A 81 4.18 -2.16 -5.89
CA VAL A 81 3.62 -3.18 -6.81
C VAL A 81 4.63 -3.53 -7.90
N GLN A 82 5.23 -2.53 -8.55
CA GLN A 82 6.24 -2.74 -9.60
C GLN A 82 7.46 -3.50 -9.08
N ASN A 83 7.92 -3.16 -7.87
CA ASN A 83 9.04 -3.82 -7.24
C ASN A 83 8.72 -5.28 -6.91
N LEU A 84 7.53 -5.57 -6.38
CA LEU A 84 7.08 -6.95 -6.16
C LEU A 84 7.06 -7.76 -7.47
N ILE A 85 6.48 -7.19 -8.54
CA ILE A 85 6.43 -7.84 -9.85
C ILE A 85 7.85 -8.09 -10.39
N ARG A 86 8.76 -7.11 -10.23
CA ARG A 86 10.16 -7.27 -10.64
C ARG A 86 10.86 -8.36 -9.84
N GLN A 87 10.64 -8.45 -8.54
CA GLN A 87 11.21 -9.51 -7.69
C GLN A 87 10.71 -10.90 -8.11
N LEU A 88 9.43 -11.03 -8.47
CA LEU A 88 8.84 -12.31 -8.90
C LEU A 88 9.32 -12.75 -10.29
N ARG A 89 9.60 -11.81 -11.19
CA ARG A 89 10.07 -12.09 -12.56
C ARG A 89 11.57 -12.38 -12.63
N THR A 90 12.38 -11.76 -11.76
CA THR A 90 13.83 -11.96 -11.77
C THR A 90 14.20 -13.26 -11.06
N PRO A 91 14.78 -14.27 -11.75
CA PRO A 91 15.19 -15.51 -11.09
C PRO A 91 16.31 -15.26 -10.07
N GLY A 92 16.33 -16.07 -9.02
CA GLY A 92 17.35 -16.02 -7.96
C GLY A 92 16.75 -15.91 -6.55
N TYR A 93 17.59 -15.52 -5.60
CA TYR A 93 17.23 -15.46 -4.17
C TYR A 93 16.06 -14.51 -3.87
N GLY A 94 15.98 -13.37 -4.56
CA GLY A 94 14.89 -12.41 -4.39
C GLY A 94 13.52 -13.00 -4.71
N LYS A 95 13.40 -13.79 -5.79
CA LYS A 95 12.16 -14.50 -6.14
C LYS A 95 11.77 -15.54 -5.09
N GLN A 96 12.76 -16.29 -4.59
CA GLN A 96 12.53 -17.31 -3.56
C GLN A 96 12.00 -16.66 -2.28
N LEU A 97 12.64 -15.59 -1.80
CA LEU A 97 12.18 -14.85 -0.62
C LEU A 97 10.80 -14.25 -0.80
N ALA A 98 10.54 -13.61 -1.94
CA ALA A 98 9.22 -13.03 -2.23
C ALA A 98 8.14 -14.13 -2.26
N THR A 99 8.43 -15.28 -2.87
CA THR A 99 7.51 -16.43 -2.92
C THR A 99 7.23 -16.98 -1.52
N ILE A 100 8.26 -17.19 -0.71
CA ILE A 100 8.11 -17.65 0.68
C ILE A 100 7.29 -16.64 1.48
N LEU A 101 7.63 -15.35 1.41
CA LEU A 101 6.90 -14.30 2.11
C LEU A 101 5.41 -14.31 1.75
N LEU A 102 5.09 -14.32 0.44
CA LEU A 102 3.72 -14.31 -0.04
C LEU A 102 2.95 -15.57 0.38
N ARG A 103 3.54 -16.76 0.27
CA ARG A 103 2.93 -18.02 0.71
C ARG A 103 2.68 -18.03 2.21
N THR A 104 3.66 -17.60 3.00
CA THR A 104 3.53 -17.53 4.45
C THR A 104 2.46 -16.51 4.86
N SER A 105 2.41 -15.35 4.20
CA SER A 105 1.35 -14.36 4.46
C SER A 105 -0.04 -14.88 4.07
N GLN A 106 -0.18 -15.57 2.93
CA GLN A 106 -1.45 -16.18 2.54
C GLN A 106 -1.88 -17.27 3.53
N ASN A 107 -0.95 -18.15 3.93
CA ASN A 107 -1.24 -19.21 4.90
C ASN A 107 -1.62 -18.63 6.27
N ALA A 108 -0.89 -17.61 6.73
CA ALA A 108 -1.18 -16.93 8.00
C ALA A 108 -2.51 -16.17 7.98
N SER A 109 -3.01 -15.78 6.81
CA SER A 109 -4.33 -15.14 6.70
C SER A 109 -5.48 -16.08 7.03
N GLY A 110 -5.31 -17.39 6.80
CA GLY A 110 -6.36 -18.40 7.02
C GLY A 110 -7.58 -18.28 6.12
N LEU A 111 -7.51 -17.49 5.04
CA LEU A 111 -8.60 -17.23 4.10
C LEU A 111 -8.54 -18.17 2.89
N SER A 112 -9.70 -18.48 2.30
CA SER A 112 -9.77 -19.33 1.08
C SER A 112 -9.26 -18.64 -0.17
N LYS A 113 -9.22 -17.30 -0.18
CA LYS A 113 -8.92 -16.51 -1.37
C LYS A 113 -7.61 -15.75 -1.19
N SER A 114 -6.84 -15.67 -2.28
CA SER A 114 -5.59 -14.90 -2.32
C SER A 114 -5.86 -13.41 -2.09
N LEU A 115 -5.21 -12.83 -1.08
CA LEU A 115 -5.43 -11.42 -0.72
C LEU A 115 -4.95 -10.43 -1.77
N LEU A 116 -3.97 -10.80 -2.61
CA LEU A 116 -3.49 -9.92 -3.68
C LEU A 116 -4.35 -10.04 -4.94
N GLN A 117 -4.99 -11.18 -5.16
CA GLN A 117 -5.96 -11.38 -6.25
C GLN A 117 -7.33 -10.79 -5.90
N TYR A 118 -7.75 -10.89 -4.64
CA TYR A 118 -9.02 -10.38 -4.12
C TYR A 118 -8.78 -9.37 -2.97
N PRO A 119 -8.24 -8.17 -3.28
CA PRO A 119 -7.80 -7.23 -2.24
C PRO A 119 -8.93 -6.53 -1.49
N LEU A 120 -10.18 -6.65 -1.96
CA LEU A 120 -11.36 -6.16 -1.27
C LEU A 120 -11.76 -7.03 -0.07
N ILE A 121 -11.23 -8.25 0.05
CA ILE A 121 -11.49 -9.13 1.19
C ILE A 121 -10.93 -8.48 2.45
N ARG A 122 -11.77 -8.42 3.49
CA ARG A 122 -11.39 -7.88 4.78
C ARG A 122 -10.52 -8.91 5.51
N ALA A 123 -9.35 -8.49 5.96
CA ALA A 123 -8.47 -9.30 6.81
C ALA A 123 -7.95 -8.42 7.96
N PRO A 124 -8.79 -8.12 8.97
CA PRO A 124 -8.45 -7.14 10.00
C PRO A 124 -7.41 -7.68 11.00
N HIS A 125 -7.34 -9.00 11.15
CA HIS A 125 -6.38 -9.72 11.98
C HIS A 125 -4.98 -9.81 11.36
N LEU A 126 -4.86 -9.63 10.04
CA LEU A 126 -3.59 -9.84 9.36
C LEU A 126 -2.61 -8.71 9.69
N GLU A 127 -1.49 -9.10 10.28
CA GLU A 127 -0.39 -8.20 10.59
C GLU A 127 0.61 -8.12 9.45
N GLY A 128 1.12 -6.92 9.18
CA GLY A 128 2.18 -6.72 8.21
C GLY A 128 2.14 -5.34 7.57
N HIS A 129 3.30 -4.87 7.13
CA HIS A 129 3.41 -3.57 6.47
C HIS A 129 3.44 -3.72 4.94
N HIS A 130 4.26 -4.64 4.41
CA HIS A 130 4.51 -4.72 2.97
C HIS A 130 3.35 -5.28 2.15
N HIS A 131 2.94 -6.52 2.40
CA HIS A 131 1.85 -7.15 1.64
C HIS A 131 0.50 -6.44 1.89
N VAL A 132 0.25 -5.95 3.11
CA VAL A 132 -0.95 -5.17 3.45
C VAL A 132 -0.97 -3.82 2.73
N HIS A 133 0.17 -3.13 2.62
CA HIS A 133 0.25 -1.89 1.86
C HIS A 133 -0.11 -2.11 0.39
N ILE A 134 0.46 -3.15 -0.22
CA ILE A 134 0.17 -3.54 -1.60
C ILE A 134 -1.31 -3.90 -1.77
N GLN A 135 -1.86 -4.74 -0.89
CA GLN A 135 -3.28 -5.09 -0.89
C GLN A 135 -4.18 -3.86 -0.81
N ARG A 136 -3.93 -2.95 0.15
CA ARG A 136 -4.72 -1.71 0.30
C ARG A 136 -4.62 -0.81 -0.93
N TYR A 137 -3.45 -0.73 -1.55
CA TYR A 137 -3.27 0.03 -2.79
C TYR A 137 -4.07 -0.59 -3.94
N LEU A 138 -4.02 -1.91 -4.11
CA LEU A 138 -4.81 -2.62 -5.11
C LEU A 138 -6.32 -2.45 -4.87
N ALA A 139 -6.78 -2.61 -3.63
CA ALA A 139 -8.18 -2.41 -3.24
C ALA A 139 -8.67 -0.99 -3.57
N LYS A 140 -7.88 0.03 -3.22
CA LYS A 140 -8.18 1.45 -3.48
C LYS A 140 -8.36 1.72 -4.98
N HIS A 141 -7.57 1.06 -5.82
CA HIS A 141 -7.59 1.24 -7.27
C HIS A 141 -8.42 0.17 -8.02
N LYS A 142 -9.14 -0.70 -7.30
CA LYS A 142 -9.90 -1.82 -7.87
C LYS A 142 -9.07 -2.70 -8.82
N ALA A 143 -7.79 -2.85 -8.49
CA ALA A 143 -6.85 -3.70 -9.21
C ALA A 143 -6.72 -5.06 -8.51
N SER A 144 -6.24 -6.06 -9.23
CA SER A 144 -5.95 -7.40 -8.71
C SER A 144 -4.59 -7.87 -9.22
N LEU A 145 -3.92 -8.73 -8.45
CA LEU A 145 -2.66 -9.35 -8.83
C LEU A 145 -2.75 -10.86 -8.60
N GLU A 146 -2.87 -11.59 -9.71
CA GLU A 146 -2.80 -13.05 -9.72
C GLU A 146 -1.33 -13.48 -9.78
N ILE A 147 -0.94 -14.37 -8.86
CA ILE A 147 0.45 -14.79 -8.70
C ILE A 147 0.49 -16.31 -8.68
N GLU A 148 1.00 -16.91 -9.74
CA GLU A 148 1.11 -18.36 -9.94
C GLU A 148 1.78 -19.08 -8.76
N CYS A 149 2.74 -18.44 -8.10
CA CYS A 149 3.46 -19.08 -7.01
C CYS A 149 2.67 -19.16 -5.69
N ILE A 150 1.50 -18.52 -5.56
CA ILE A 150 0.64 -18.66 -4.38
C ILE A 150 -0.34 -19.80 -4.67
N PRO A 151 -0.26 -20.92 -3.95
CA PRO A 151 -1.21 -22.01 -4.15
C PRO A 151 -2.62 -21.56 -3.78
N GLU A 152 -3.60 -21.98 -4.57
CA GLU A 152 -5.00 -21.82 -4.19
C GLU A 152 -5.29 -22.69 -2.97
N PRO A 153 -5.86 -22.13 -1.89
CA PRO A 153 -6.29 -22.91 -0.74
C PRO A 153 -7.34 -23.96 -1.16
N THR A 154 -7.11 -25.23 -0.85
CA THR A 154 -8.02 -26.33 -1.14
C THR A 154 -8.75 -26.80 0.12
N TYR A 155 -10.04 -27.10 0.00
CA TYR A 155 -10.82 -27.73 1.06
C TYR A 155 -10.35 -29.17 1.31
N GLU A 156 -10.05 -29.51 2.56
CA GLU A 156 -9.59 -30.85 2.93
C GLU A 156 -10.73 -31.88 2.96
N ARG A 157 -11.95 -31.46 3.32
CA ARG A 157 -13.14 -32.32 3.34
C ARG A 157 -14.37 -31.64 2.72
N PRO A 158 -15.30 -32.41 2.13
CA PRO A 158 -16.58 -31.90 1.69
C PRO A 158 -17.35 -31.26 2.85
N GLY A 159 -17.71 -29.98 2.73
CA GLY A 159 -18.44 -29.23 3.74
C GLY A 159 -17.56 -28.40 4.69
N ASP A 160 -16.23 -28.47 4.57
CA ASP A 160 -15.34 -27.60 5.34
C ASP A 160 -15.39 -26.16 4.81
N ALA A 161 -15.22 -25.21 5.72
CA ALA A 161 -15.09 -23.79 5.42
C ALA A 161 -13.83 -23.23 6.09
N TYR A 162 -13.23 -22.21 5.46
CA TYR A 162 -12.12 -21.49 6.07
C TYR A 162 -12.66 -20.62 7.21
N ILE A 163 -12.14 -20.82 8.42
CA ILE A 163 -12.58 -20.12 9.63
C ILE A 163 -12.54 -18.59 9.42
N MET A 164 -11.49 -18.08 8.78
CA MET A 164 -11.35 -16.64 8.59
C MET A 164 -12.29 -16.08 7.53
N ASP A 165 -12.80 -16.89 6.60
CA ASP A 165 -13.84 -16.42 5.67
C ASP A 165 -15.13 -16.13 6.45
N VAL A 166 -15.54 -17.06 7.31
CA VAL A 166 -16.75 -16.93 8.15
C VAL A 166 -16.64 -15.77 9.13
N VAL A 167 -15.45 -15.58 9.74
CA VAL A 167 -15.21 -14.50 10.71
C VAL A 167 -15.10 -13.13 10.05
N CYS A 168 -14.58 -13.05 8.83
CA CYS A 168 -14.39 -11.77 8.14
C CYS A 168 -15.62 -11.33 7.34
N GLU A 169 -16.62 -12.19 7.15
CA GLU A 169 -17.90 -11.86 6.55
C GLU A 169 -18.67 -10.82 7.39
N PRO A 170 -19.32 -9.83 6.75
CA PRO A 170 -19.97 -8.73 7.45
C PRO A 170 -21.28 -9.13 8.15
N GLU A 171 -21.92 -10.23 7.76
CA GLU A 171 -23.23 -10.65 8.25
C GLU A 171 -23.18 -11.46 9.56
N THR A 172 -22.05 -12.11 9.84
CA THR A 172 -21.79 -12.88 11.07
C THR A 172 -21.34 -12.00 12.24
N GLU A 173 -21.13 -10.69 12.01
CA GLU A 173 -20.69 -9.73 13.02
C GLU A 173 -21.88 -9.28 13.90
N THR A 174 -22.35 -10.19 14.78
CA THR A 174 -23.38 -9.89 15.79
C THR A 174 -22.92 -8.71 16.66
N GLU A 175 -23.85 -7.82 17.07
CA GLU A 175 -23.54 -6.57 17.80
C GLU A 175 -22.72 -6.79 19.09
N MET A 176 -22.87 -7.97 19.72
CA MET A 176 -22.10 -8.41 20.89
C MET A 176 -20.62 -8.69 20.58
N ASP A 177 -20.29 -9.19 19.39
CA ASP A 177 -18.91 -9.55 19.01
C ASP A 177 -18.06 -8.31 18.73
N ARG A 178 -18.67 -7.23 18.23
CA ARG A 178 -17.98 -5.95 18.00
C ARG A 178 -17.35 -5.37 19.28
N THR A 179 -18.02 -5.54 20.42
CA THR A 179 -17.54 -4.98 21.70
C THR A 179 -16.35 -5.76 22.23
N ARG A 180 -16.37 -7.09 22.11
CA ARG A 180 -15.24 -7.97 22.47
C ARG A 180 -14.06 -7.82 21.51
N LEU A 181 -14.30 -7.77 20.20
CA LEU A 181 -13.26 -7.54 19.20
C LEU A 181 -12.55 -6.19 19.41
N LYS A 182 -13.31 -5.11 19.66
CA LYS A 182 -12.73 -3.79 20.01
C LYS A 182 -11.83 -3.86 21.25
N TYR A 183 -12.21 -4.63 22.27
CA TYR A 183 -11.40 -4.82 23.47
C TYR A 183 -10.04 -5.45 23.15
N TYR A 184 -10.00 -6.52 22.36
CA TYR A 184 -8.74 -7.17 21.97
C TYR A 184 -7.89 -6.31 21.03
N THR A 185 -8.50 -5.65 20.03
CA THR A 185 -7.76 -4.76 19.12
C THR A 185 -7.16 -3.56 19.87
N ASN A 186 -7.86 -3.04 20.88
CA ASN A 186 -7.33 -1.95 21.72
C ASN A 186 -6.24 -2.43 22.67
N ALA A 187 -6.38 -3.64 23.22
CA ALA A 187 -5.35 -4.27 24.05
C ALA A 187 -4.06 -4.50 23.23
N GLU A 188 -4.15 -5.03 22.02
CA GLU A 188 -2.99 -5.22 21.14
C GLU A 188 -2.34 -3.90 20.71
N LYS A 189 -3.12 -2.87 20.38
CA LYS A 189 -2.60 -1.53 20.11
C LYS A 189 -1.89 -0.94 21.33
N SER A 190 -2.42 -1.16 22.53
CA SER A 190 -1.80 -0.74 23.78
C SER A 190 -0.48 -1.47 24.01
N ILE A 191 -0.44 -2.78 23.80
CA ILE A 191 0.78 -3.60 23.93
C ILE A 191 1.84 -3.15 22.92
N LYS A 192 1.46 -2.96 21.65
CA LYS A 192 2.37 -2.47 20.60
C LYS A 192 2.88 -1.06 20.87
N SER A 193 2.03 -0.17 21.40
CA SER A 193 2.44 1.17 21.85
C SER A 193 3.41 1.12 23.02
N THR A 194 3.27 0.17 23.93
CA THR A 194 4.16 0.03 25.09
C THR A 194 5.52 -0.52 24.66
N ILE A 195 5.54 -1.51 23.77
CA ILE A 195 6.78 -2.07 23.21
C ILE A 195 7.53 -1.02 22.38
N ALA A 196 6.84 -0.22 21.57
CA ALA A 196 7.45 0.85 20.77
C ALA A 196 7.99 2.04 21.60
N LYS A 197 7.61 2.17 22.87
CA LYS A 197 8.15 3.17 23.81
C LYS A 197 9.32 2.64 24.66
N ALA A 198 9.51 1.32 24.69
CA ALA A 198 10.56 0.66 25.45
C ALA A 198 11.84 0.42 24.62
N ILE A 199 11.80 0.75 23.33
CA ILE A 199 12.92 0.77 22.37
C ILE A 199 13.23 2.23 22.06
#